data_AF-A0A1Z7ZV64-F1
#
_entry.id   AF-A0A1Z7ZV64-F1
#
_cell.length_a   1.000
_cell.length_b   1.000
_cell.length_c   1.000
_cell.angle_alpha   90.00
_cell.angle_beta   90.00
_cell.angle_gamma   90.00
#
_symmetry.space_group_name_H-M   'P 1'
#
loop_
_entity.id
_entity.type
_entity.pdbx_description
1 polymer ?
#
loop_
_entity_poly.entity_id
_entity_poly.type
_entity_poly.pdbx_seq_one_letter_code
_entity_poly.pdbx_strand_id
1 'polypeptide(L)' 'MGRVGDKAYECALKKDGCSEFNITGRTMKGFVFVSAEGTDMQEDLEYWVQLCLDYNPLVKKSKKQTNANTVYN' A
#
# COMPACT_ATOMS: atom_id res chain seq x y z
N MET A 1 5.70 3.90 -2.27
CA MET A 1 4.74 2.77 -2.39
C MET A 1 3.64 2.95 -1.35
N GLY A 2 2.40 2.56 -1.65
CA GLY A 2 1.27 2.68 -0.74
C GLY A 2 0.30 1.50 -0.85
N ARG A 3 -0.38 1.17 0.25
CA ARG A 3 -1.41 0.13 0.28
C ARG A 3 -2.79 0.76 0.19
N VAL A 4 -3.39 0.72 -0.99
CA VAL A 4 -4.69 1.36 -1.29
C VAL A 4 -5.86 0.36 -1.20
N GLY A 5 -5.55 -0.93 -1.12
CA GLY A 5 -6.54 -2.00 -1.04
C GLY A 5 -7.22 -2.31 -2.38
N ASP A 6 -7.91 -3.45 -2.44
CA ASP A 6 -8.40 -4.02 -3.70
C ASP A 6 -9.45 -3.14 -4.41
N LYS A 7 -10.27 -2.42 -3.64
CA LYS A 7 -11.33 -1.57 -4.19
C LYS A 7 -10.80 -0.34 -4.93
N ALA A 8 -9.77 0.30 -4.38
CA ALA A 8 -9.19 1.49 -4.97
C ALA A 8 -8.07 1.17 -5.98
N TYR A 9 -7.55 -0.06 -5.98
CA TYR A 9 -6.41 -0.49 -6.79
C TYR A 9 -6.58 -0.19 -8.29
N GLU A 10 -7.66 -0.66 -8.91
CA GLU A 10 -7.91 -0.49 -10.35
C GLU A 10 -8.10 0.98 -10.75
N CYS A 11 -8.64 1.80 -9.84
CA CYS A 11 -8.78 3.25 -10.06
C CYS A 11 -7.44 3.96 -9.88
N ALA A 12 -6.65 3.58 -8.89
CA ALA A 12 -5.33 4.13 -8.61
C ALA A 12 -4.38 3.91 -9.79
N LEU A 13 -4.41 2.74 -10.43
CA LEU A 13 -3.56 2.43 -11.59
C LEU A 13 -3.86 3.27 -12.84
N LYS A 14 -5.00 3.97 -12.88
CA LYS A 14 -5.34 4.87 -13.98
C LYS A 14 -4.81 6.29 -13.80
N LYS A 15 -4.28 6.61 -12.62
CA LYS A 15 -3.72 7.94 -12.32
C LYS A 15 -2.28 8.01 -12.81
N ASP A 16 -1.92 9.14 -13.41
CA ASP A 16 -0.57 9.35 -13.93
C ASP A 16 0.49 9.25 -12.81
N GLY A 17 1.65 8.71 -13.16
CA GLY A 17 2.71 8.43 -12.20
C GLY A 17 2.44 7.24 -11.26
N CYS A 18 1.32 6.52 -11.42
CA CYS A 18 1.02 5.31 -10.66
C CYS A 18 1.30 4.05 -11.49
N SER A 19 1.85 3.03 -10.85
CA SER A 19 2.06 1.72 -11.47
C SER A 19 1.84 0.59 -10.48
N GLU A 20 1.71 -0.62 -11.02
CA GLU A 20 1.66 -1.82 -10.22
C GLU A 20 2.91 -1.96 -9.36
N PHE A 21 2.74 -2.40 -8.11
CA PHE A 21 3.87 -2.71 -7.26
C PHE A 21 4.39 -4.13 -7.53
N ASN A 22 5.55 -4.22 -8.19
CA ASN A 22 6.17 -5.46 -8.59
C ASN A 22 7.60 -5.57 -8.01
N ILE A 23 7.75 -6.30 -6.89
CA ILE A 23 9.08 -6.55 -6.29
C ILE A 23 9.72 -7.83 -6.85
N THR A 24 8.95 -8.90 -7.07
CA THR A 24 9.48 -10.26 -7.30
C THR A 24 8.98 -10.91 -8.59
N GLY A 25 8.53 -10.11 -9.56
CA GLY A 25 7.82 -10.58 -10.76
C GLY A 25 6.34 -10.91 -10.51
N ARG A 26 5.87 -10.79 -9.26
CA ARG A 26 4.46 -10.96 -8.89
C ARG A 26 3.89 -9.62 -8.45
N THR A 27 2.88 -9.16 -9.18
CA THR A 27 2.09 -7.99 -8.80
C THR A 27 1.36 -8.25 -7.48
N MET A 28 1.58 -7.39 -6.49
CA MET A 28 0.85 -7.42 -5.24
C MET A 28 -0.43 -6.60 -5.37
N LYS A 29 -1.58 -7.27 -5.54
CA LYS A 29 -2.89 -6.60 -5.56
C LYS A 29 -3.10 -5.76 -4.30
N GLY A 30 -3.64 -4.56 -4.49
CA GLY A 30 -3.88 -3.59 -3.42
C GLY A 30 -2.67 -2.76 -3.01
N PHE A 31 -1.50 -2.93 -3.67
CA PHE A 31 -0.32 -2.09 -3.48
C PHE A 31 0.07 -1.40 -4.79
N VAL A 32 0.30 -0.10 -4.70
CA VAL A 32 0.74 0.72 -5.83
C VAL A 32 2.11 1.32 -5.60
N PHE A 33 2.85 1.47 -6.69
CA PHE A 33 4.02 2.30 -6.76
C PHE A 33 3.62 3.65 -7.34
N VAL A 34 4.09 4.74 -6.74
CA VAL A 34 3.86 6.09 -7.24
C VAL A 34 5.23 6.71 -7.47
N SER A 35 5.46 7.22 -8.68
CA SER A 35 6.69 7.93 -9.07
C SER A 35 6.76 9.28 -8.37
N ALA A 36 7.93 9.94 -8.46
CA ALA A 36 8.10 11.29 -7.92
C ALA A 36 7.08 12.27 -8.52
N GLU A 37 6.85 12.19 -9.83
CA GLU A 37 5.88 13.01 -10.57
C GLU A 37 4.45 12.83 -10.04
N GLY A 38 4.06 11.62 -9.66
CA GLY A 38 2.74 11.33 -9.10
C GLY A 38 2.55 11.78 -7.64
N THR A 39 3.58 12.38 -7.02
CA THR A 39 3.57 12.89 -5.64
C THR A 39 4.18 14.29 -5.51
N ASP A 40 4.44 14.97 -6.63
CA ASP A 40 5.15 16.26 -6.65
C ASP A 40 4.34 17.37 -5.96
N MET A 41 3.01 17.33 -6.13
CA MET A 41 2.10 18.26 -5.48
C MET A 41 1.59 17.72 -4.14
N GLN A 42 1.40 18.64 -3.19
CA GLN A 42 0.86 18.31 -1.86
C GLN A 42 -0.50 17.60 -1.96
N GLU A 43 -1.37 18.04 -2.87
CA GLU A 43 -2.70 17.43 -3.10
C GLU A 43 -2.59 15.99 -3.60
N ASP A 44 -1.61 15.69 -4.46
CA ASP A 44 -1.39 14.33 -4.94
C ASP A 44 -0.90 13.44 -3.79
N LEU A 45 0.05 13.92 -2.99
CA LEU A 45 0.53 13.19 -1.82
C LEU A 45 -0.61 12.92 -0.83
N GLU A 46 -1.43 13.93 -0.52
CA GLU A 46 -2.58 13.81 0.37
C GLU A 46 -3.61 12.81 -0.15
N TYR A 47 -3.88 12.81 -1.46
CA TYR A 47 -4.74 11.82 -2.09
C TYR A 47 -4.27 10.39 -1.84
N TRP A 48 -2.97 10.12 -2.06
CA TRP A 48 -2.41 8.79 -1.84
C TRP A 48 -2.42 8.38 -0.36
N VAL A 49 -2.13 9.31 0.54
CA VAL A 49 -2.20 9.10 1.99
C VAL A 49 -3.63 8.77 2.39
N GLN A 50 -4.61 9.51 1.90
CA GLN A 50 -6.02 9.30 2.24
C GLN A 50 -6.52 7.93 1.78
N LEU A 51 -6.17 7.49 0.57
CA LEU A 51 -6.49 6.13 0.10
C LEU A 51 -5.94 5.04 1.04
N CYS A 52 -4.72 5.23 1.55
CA CYS A 52 -4.12 4.29 2.48
C CYS A 52 -4.84 4.30 3.85
N LEU A 53 -5.21 5.49 4.33
CA LEU A 53 -5.94 5.65 5.59
C LEU A 53 -7.35 5.05 5.52
N ASP A 54 -8.06 5.27 4.42
CA ASP A 54 -9.41 4.73 4.19
C ASP A 54 -9.43 3.21 4.15
N TYR A 55 -8.32 2.59 3.74
CA TYR A 55 -8.20 1.14 3.73
C TYR A 55 -7.93 0.53 5.11
N ASN A 56 -7.26 1.25 6.03
CA ASN A 56 -6.86 0.72 7.34
C ASN A 56 -8.01 0.08 8.15
N PRO A 57 -9.22 0.70 8.25
CA PRO A 57 -10.35 0.10 8.96
C PRO A 57 -10.86 -1.22 8.35
N LEU A 58 -10.62 -1.45 7.06
CA LEU A 58 -11.08 -2.65 6.34
C LEU A 58 -10.15 -3.84 6.55
N VAL A 59 -8.93 -3.60 7.02
CA VAL A 59 -7.93 -4.66 7.24
C VAL A 59 -8.22 -5.39 8.53
N LYS A 60 -8.29 -6.72 8.46
CA LYS A 60 -8.25 -7.55 9.68
C LYS A 60 -6.90 -7.35 10.35
N LYS A 61 -6.92 -6.88 11.60
CA LYS A 61 -5.70 -6.78 12.42
C LYS A 61 -4.98 -8.13 12.39
N SER A 62 -3.72 -8.12 11.97
CA SER A 62 -2.88 -9.29 12.03
C SER A 62 -2.81 -9.79 13.47
N LYS A 63 -2.86 -11.11 13.67
CA LYS A 63 -2.68 -11.70 15.00
C LYS A 63 -1.32 -11.25 15.54
N LYS A 64 -1.29 -10.74 16.78
CA LYS A 64 -0.03 -10.39 17.45
C LYS A 64 0.83 -11.66 17.53
N GLN A 65 2.01 -11.61 16.95
CA GLN A 65 2.94 -12.73 16.99
C GLN A 65 3.52 -12.80 18.42
N THR A 66 2.97 -13.68 19.26
CA THR A 66 3.61 -14.05 20.53
C THR A 66 4.73 -15.04 20.20
N ASN A 67 5.96 -14.54 20.11
CA ASN A 67 7.15 -15.39 20.06
C ASN A 67 7.32 -16.10 21.40
N ALA A 68 6.70 -17.27 21.56
CA ALA A 68 7.08 -18.23 22.59
C ALA A 68 8.25 -19.06 22.03
N ASN A 69 9.47 -18.51 22.09
CA ASN A 69 10.76 -19.21 22.09
C ASN A 69 11.90 -18.19 21.94
N THR A 70 12.25 -17.55 23.06
CA THR A 70 13.57 -16.93 23.25
C THR A 70 14.10 -17.45 24.57
N VAL A 71 14.46 -18.74 24.56
CA VAL A 71 15.35 -19.32 25.57
C VAL A 71 16.57 -19.79 24.80
N TYR A 72 17.72 -19.28 25.25
CA TYR A 72 19.07 -19.46 24.73
C TYR A 72 19.38 -20.86 24.18
N ASN A 73 20.09 -20.88 23.05
CA ASN A 73 21.19 -21.82 22.79
C ASN A 73 22.34 -21.03 22.18
#